data_AF-A0A9E0AJ37-F1
#
_entry.id   AF-A0A9E0AJ37-F1
#
_cell.length_a   1.000
_cell.length_b   1.000
_cell.length_c   1.000
_cell.angle_alpha   90.00
_cell.angle_beta   90.00
_cell.angle_gamma   90.00
#
_symmetry.space_group_name_H-M   'P 1'
#
loop_
_entity.id
_entity.type
_entity.pdbx_description
1 polymer ?
#
loop_
_entity_poly.entity_id
_entity_poly.type
_entity_poly.pdbx_seq_one_letter_code
_entity_poly.pdbx_strand_id
1 'polypeptide(L)' 'GNTYVVDRFIPREFKIGPNGVAYLDASNQLKYWYKGENATASYESVLNYALNGDVLKFTVGTNTVKVFYEGRAY' A
#
# COMPACT_ATOMS: atom_id res chain seq x y z
N GLY A 1 23.19 7.24 -1.37
CA GLY A 1 21.73 7.08 -1.42
C GLY A 1 21.43 5.85 -2.25
N ASN A 2 20.65 4.92 -1.71
CA ASN A 2 20.34 3.67 -2.40
C ASN A 2 19.02 3.84 -3.15
N THR A 3 19.01 3.48 -4.44
CA THR A 3 17.81 3.48 -5.27
C THR A 3 17.29 2.06 -5.38
N TYR A 4 16.00 1.86 -5.11
CA TYR A 4 15.33 0.56 -5.23
C TYR A 4 14.25 0.67 -6.29
N VAL A 5 14.20 -0.32 -7.20
CA VAL A 5 13.08 -0.47 -8.12
C VAL A 5 11.97 -1.18 -7.36
N VAL A 6 10.95 -0.40 -6.98
CA VAL A 6 9.83 -0.87 -6.17
C VAL A 6 8.80 -1.61 -7.04
N ASP A 7 8.59 -1.15 -8.27
CA ASP A 7 7.74 -1.79 -9.27
C ASP A 7 8.17 -1.38 -10.70
N ARG A 8 7.80 -2.17 -11.71
CA ARG A 8 7.90 -1.79 -13.13
C ARG A 8 6.70 -0.98 -13.60
N PHE A 9 5.60 -1.03 -12.84
CA PHE A 9 4.42 -0.22 -13.08
C PHE A 9 4.59 1.18 -12.48
N ILE A 10 4.23 2.21 -13.25
CA ILE A 10 4.18 3.59 -12.74
C ILE A 10 2.79 3.78 -12.13
N PRO A 11 2.65 3.84 -10.80
CA PRO A 11 1.35 4.04 -10.18
C PRO A 11 0.81 5.42 -10.57
N ARG A 12 -0.50 5.49 -10.83
CA ARG A 12 -1.19 6.77 -11.11
C ARG A 12 -1.16 7.67 -9.88
N GLU A 13 -1.26 7.08 -8.71
CA GLU A 13 -1.27 7.76 -7.42
C GLU A 13 -0.54 6.93 -6.37
N PHE A 14 0.19 7.61 -5.50
CA PHE A 14 0.88 7.03 -4.34
C PHE A 14 0.72 7.96 -3.13
N LYS A 15 0.81 7.38 -1.93
CA LYS A 15 0.83 8.11 -0.66
C LYS A 15 2.16 7.84 0.03
N ILE A 16 2.82 8.90 0.47
CA ILE A 16 4.10 8.82 1.18
C ILE A 16 3.85 9.01 2.67
N GLY A 17 4.34 8.08 3.48
CA GLY A 17 4.44 8.18 4.93
C GLY A 17 5.90 8.35 5.35
N PRO A 18 6.17 8.51 6.67
CA PRO A 18 7.52 8.69 7.19
C PRO A 18 8.47 7.52 6.88
N ASN A 19 7.95 6.30 6.87
CA ASN A 19 8.74 5.07 6.75
C ASN A 19 8.42 4.23 5.51
N GLY A 20 7.58 4.74 4.60
CA GLY A 20 7.11 3.94 3.49
C GLY A 20 6.27 4.67 2.45
N VAL A 21 5.96 3.96 1.37
CA VAL A 21 5.16 4.46 0.25
C VAL A 21 4.09 3.42 -0.07
N ALA A 22 2.82 3.84 -0.03
CA ALA A 22 1.69 3.01 -0.43
C ALA A 22 1.21 3.42 -1.82
N TYR A 23 0.89 2.44 -2.67
CA TYR A 23 0.43 2.68 -4.02
C TYR A 23 -0.43 1.52 -4.53
N LEU A 24 -1.21 1.79 -5.57
CA LEU A 24 -1.97 0.76 -6.29
C LEU A 24 -1.19 0.30 -7.52
N ASP A 25 -1.14 -1.01 -7.73
CA ASP A 25 -0.62 -1.58 -8.98
C ASP A 25 -1.67 -1.56 -10.10
N ALA A 26 -1.31 -2.12 -11.27
CA ALA A 26 -2.18 -2.17 -12.44
C ALA A 26 -3.49 -2.96 -12.22
N SER A 27 -3.56 -3.80 -11.19
CA SER A 27 -4.72 -4.63 -10.84
C SER A 27 -5.51 -4.05 -9.66
N ASN A 28 -5.24 -2.80 -9.27
CA ASN A 28 -5.77 -2.15 -8.06
C ASN A 28 -5.44 -2.91 -6.76
N GLN A 29 -4.37 -3.72 -6.75
CA GLN A 29 -3.88 -4.30 -5.51
C GLN A 29 -3.06 -3.26 -4.76
N LEU A 30 -3.23 -3.23 -3.44
CA LEU A 30 -2.53 -2.28 -2.60
C LEU A 30 -1.17 -2.82 -2.21
N LYS A 31 -0.13 -2.12 -2.68
CA LYS A 31 1.26 -2.37 -2.33
C LYS A 31 1.70 -1.35 -1.29
N TYR A 32 2.58 -1.78 -0.40
CA TYR A 32 3.20 -0.92 0.60
C TYR A 32 4.69 -1.25 0.69
N TRP A 33 5.52 -0.31 0.27
CA TRP A 33 6.96 -0.40 0.49
C TRP A 33 7.25 0.18 1.87
N TYR A 34 7.75 -0.65 2.78
CA TYR A 34 7.98 -0.29 4.18
C TYR A 34 9.36 -0.77 4.62
N LYS A 35 10.18 0.14 5.16
CA LYS A 35 11.51 -0.17 5.70
C LYS A 35 12.43 -1.01 4.78
N GLY A 36 12.32 -0.83 3.47
CA GLY A 36 13.15 -1.56 2.49
C GLY A 36 12.52 -2.81 1.90
N GLU A 37 11.34 -3.23 2.39
CA GLU A 37 10.64 -4.42 1.90
C GLU A 37 9.36 -4.06 1.15
N ASN A 38 9.06 -4.82 0.10
CA ASN A 38 7.80 -4.72 -0.63
C ASN A 38 6.77 -5.66 0.01
N ALA A 39 5.75 -5.09 0.65
CA ALA A 39 4.61 -5.84 1.17
C ALA A 39 3.37 -5.63 0.27
N THR A 40 2.57 -6.69 0.10
CA THR A 40 1.22 -6.55 -0.47
C THR A 40 0.24 -6.44 0.69
N ALA A 41 -0.37 -5.26 0.85
CA ALA A 41 -1.34 -5.01 1.91
C ALA A 41 -2.72 -5.61 1.57
N SER A 42 -3.07 -5.68 0.28
CA SER A 42 -4.29 -6.32 -0.19
C SER A 42 -4.07 -6.97 -1.55
N TYR A 43 -4.50 -8.23 -1.70
CA TYR A 43 -4.61 -8.90 -2.99
C TYR A 43 -5.96 -8.65 -3.68
N GLU A 44 -6.93 -8.13 -2.92
CA GLU A 44 -8.23 -7.69 -3.43
C GLU A 44 -8.13 -6.28 -4.01
N SER A 45 -8.95 -5.99 -5.02
CA SER A 45 -9.07 -4.64 -5.60
C SER A 45 -9.51 -3.64 -4.53
N VAL A 46 -8.64 -2.69 -4.24
CA VAL A 46 -8.89 -1.65 -3.25
C VAL A 46 -9.66 -0.50 -3.89
N LEU A 47 -10.73 -0.08 -3.23
CA LEU A 47 -11.56 1.05 -3.64
C LEU A 47 -10.94 2.37 -3.22
N ASN A 48 -10.49 2.44 -1.97
CA ASN A 48 -9.91 3.64 -1.36
C ASN A 48 -8.85 3.25 -0.33
N TYR A 49 -7.82 4.06 -0.15
CA TYR A 49 -6.81 3.87 0.89
C TYR A 49 -6.28 5.20 1.43
N ALA A 50 -5.79 5.16 2.67
CA ALA A 50 -5.15 6.28 3.35
C ALA A 50 -3.95 5.77 4.14
N LEU A 51 -2.83 6.48 4.05
CA LEU A 51 -1.61 6.21 4.81
C LEU A 51 -1.42 7.31 5.85
N ASN A 52 -1.54 6.95 7.13
CA ASN A 52 -1.39 7.85 8.26
C ASN A 52 -0.22 7.39 9.12
N GLY A 53 0.93 8.06 8.97
CA GLY A 53 2.18 7.57 9.56
C GLY A 53 2.56 6.23 8.95
N ASP A 54 2.54 5.17 9.77
CA ASP A 54 2.84 3.79 9.37
C ASP A 54 1.58 2.90 9.25
N VAL A 55 0.39 3.48 9.50
CA VAL A 55 -0.88 2.76 9.46
C VAL A 55 -1.53 2.97 8.10
N LEU A 56 -1.76 1.88 7.39
CA LEU A 56 -2.38 1.88 6.07
C LEU A 56 -3.82 1.38 6.18
N LYS A 57 -4.79 2.27 6.10
CA LYS A 57 -6.21 1.93 6.10
C LYS A 57 -6.72 1.83 4.67
N PHE A 58 -7.50 0.81 4.37
CA PHE A 58 -8.04 0.62 3.02
C PHE A 58 -9.42 -0.04 3.03
N THR A 59 -10.15 0.14 1.94
CA THR A 59 -11.50 -0.39 1.76
C THR A 59 -11.54 -1.33 0.57
N VAL A 60 -12.13 -2.51 0.75
CA VAL A 60 -12.31 -3.54 -0.28
C VAL A 60 -13.78 -3.98 -0.36
N GLY A 61 -14.17 -4.57 -1.50
CA GLY A 61 -15.48 -5.19 -1.69
C GLY A 61 -16.65 -4.25 -1.36
N THR A 62 -17.58 -4.73 -0.53
CA THR A 62 -18.81 -4.00 -0.16
C THR A 62 -18.59 -3.05 1.03
N ASN A 63 -17.58 -2.17 0.93
CA ASN A 63 -17.17 -1.24 1.98
C ASN A 63 -16.57 -1.88 3.24
N THR A 64 -15.95 -3.05 3.11
CA THR A 64 -15.19 -3.64 4.21
C THR A 64 -13.91 -2.84 4.41
N VAL A 65 -13.75 -2.27 5.60
CA VAL A 65 -12.54 -1.53 6.00
C VAL A 65 -11.55 -2.50 6.63
N LYS A 66 -10.33 -2.48 6.14
CA LYS A 66 -9.20 -3.25 6.65
C LYS A 66 -8.04 -2.31 6.98
N VAL A 67 -7.15 -2.75 7.86
CA VAL A 67 -5.97 -1.98 8.26
C VAL A 67 -4.73 -2.84 8.15
N PHE A 68 -3.69 -2.30 7.51
CA PHE A 68 -2.37 -2.89 7.48
C PHE A 68 -1.42 -2.12 8.39
N TYR A 69 -0.78 -2.84 9.31
CA TYR A 69 0.19 -2.29 10.26
C TYR A 69 1.26 -3.34 10.57
N GLU A 70 2.53 -2.92 10.54
CA GLU A 70 3.69 -3.77 10.86
C GLU A 70 3.70 -5.15 10.16
N GLY A 71 3.36 -5.18 8.87
CA GLY A 71 3.41 -6.42 8.07
C GLY A 71 2.16 -7.29 8.16
N ARG A 72 1.15 -6.90 8.93
CA ARG A 72 -0.10 -7.66 9.12
C ARG A 72 -1.33 -6.85 8.72
N ALA A 73 -2.25 -7.50 8.02
CA ALA A 73 -3.58 -6.97 7.74
C ALA A 73 -4.58 -7.46 8.81
N TYR A 74 -5.43 -6.55 9.28
CA TYR A 74 -6.50 -6.74 10.25
C TYR A 74 -7.85 -6.34 9.65
#